data_AF-A0A1A8P6T6-F1
#
_entry.id   AF-A0A1A8P6T6-F1
#
_cell.length_a   1.000
_cell.length_b   1.000
_cell.length_c   1.000
_cell.angle_alpha   90.00
_cell.angle_beta   90.00
_cell.angle_gamma   90.00
#
_symmetry.space_group_name_H-M   'P 1'
#
loop_
_entity.id
_entity.type
_entity.pdbx_description
1 polymer ?
#
loop_
_entity_poly.entity_id
_entity_poly.type
_entity_poly.pdbx_seq_one_letter_code
_entity_poly.pdbx_strand_id
1 'polypeptide(L)'
;MREFLTQNMPVGHMMKFIITYQTAFWKEKGFSGEIVTGSSSECPFCITYDATSPRGNPALVGFFAGHLASHWSEKEAGERREAVVSSLVKYLGPEAAVYIHYEEKDWAKEDYSGGCPVNVMAPGFLTYYHPSLRKPCGRIHWAGTETATKWCGYMSGAVQAGQRAALEVLAEVCHVVLTSE
;
A
#
# COMPACT_ATOMS: atom_id res chain seq x y z
N MET A 1 -4.56 23.32 13.35
CA MET A 1 -5.48 22.67 12.38
C MET A 1 -4.78 21.59 11.56
N ARG A 2 -3.68 21.90 10.84
CA ARG A 2 -2.95 20.89 10.05
C ARG A 2 -2.36 19.75 10.90
N GLU A 3 -1.65 20.08 11.97
CA GLU A 3 -1.10 19.08 12.90
C GLU A 3 -2.20 18.16 13.45
N PHE A 4 -3.34 18.73 13.83
CA PHE A 4 -4.50 17.99 14.31
C PHE A 4 -5.07 17.01 13.26
N LEU A 5 -5.11 17.41 11.99
CA LEU A 5 -5.49 16.52 10.89
C LEU A 5 -4.49 15.36 10.74
N THR A 6 -3.19 15.68 10.70
CA THR A 6 -2.13 14.69 10.51
C THR A 6 -2.07 13.68 11.67
N GLN A 7 -2.30 14.12 12.90
CA GLN A 7 -2.35 13.25 14.09
C GLN A 7 -3.57 12.31 14.11
N ASN A 8 -4.64 12.62 13.38
CA ASN A 8 -5.89 11.86 13.35
C ASN A 8 -6.13 11.12 12.03
N MET A 9 -5.05 10.93 11.26
CA MET A 9 -5.00 10.15 10.04
C MET A 9 -3.91 9.09 10.15
N PRO A 10 -4.04 8.11 11.06
CA PRO A 10 -3.07 7.02 11.15
C PRO A 10 -2.94 6.31 9.81
N VAL A 11 -1.70 5.96 9.46
CA VAL A 11 -1.40 5.13 8.30
C VAL A 11 -1.62 3.66 8.65
N GLY A 12 -2.09 2.87 7.68
CA GLY A 12 -2.21 1.43 7.84
C GLY A 12 -0.87 0.76 8.14
N HIS A 13 -0.95 -0.45 8.71
CA HIS A 13 0.20 -1.35 8.82
C HIS A 13 0.04 -2.47 7.78
N MET A 14 0.99 -2.55 6.86
CA MET A 14 1.06 -3.59 5.83
C MET A 14 2.48 -4.08 5.66
N MET A 15 2.65 -5.40 5.59
CA MET A 15 3.85 -6.02 5.07
C MET A 15 3.55 -6.66 3.73
N LYS A 16 4.50 -6.61 2.80
CA LYS A 16 4.38 -7.18 1.47
C LYS A 16 5.48 -8.21 1.28
N PHE A 17 5.15 -9.42 0.85
CA PHE A 17 6.14 -10.40 0.43
C PHE A 17 6.02 -10.71 -1.05
N ILE A 18 7.12 -11.13 -1.65
CA ILE A 18 7.20 -11.70 -2.99
C ILE A 18 7.99 -12.99 -2.88
N ILE A 19 7.46 -14.05 -3.48
CA ILE A 19 8.09 -15.36 -3.56
C ILE A 19 8.13 -15.81 -5.02
N THR A 20 9.32 -16.17 -5.51
CA THR A 20 9.55 -16.51 -6.92
C THR A 20 9.81 -18.00 -7.09
N TYR A 21 9.35 -18.57 -8.21
CA TYR A 21 9.43 -20.01 -8.49
C TYR A 21 10.01 -20.28 -9.87
N GLN A 22 10.42 -21.53 -10.11
CA GLN A 22 10.92 -21.95 -11.41
C GLN A 22 9.81 -22.01 -12.48
N THR A 23 8.61 -22.42 -12.09
CA THR A 23 7.41 -22.45 -12.94
C THR A 23 6.23 -21.81 -12.21
N ALA A 24 5.26 -21.31 -12.96
CA ALA A 24 3.99 -20.84 -12.41
C ALA A 24 3.05 -22.03 -12.16
N PHE A 25 3.47 -22.97 -11.31
CA PHE A 25 2.80 -24.26 -11.11
C PHE A 25 1.32 -24.12 -10.70
N TRP A 26 0.93 -23.02 -10.05
CA TRP A 26 -0.47 -22.72 -9.76
C TRP A 26 -1.30 -22.55 -11.03
N LYS A 27 -0.76 -21.93 -12.09
CA LYS A 27 -1.44 -21.79 -13.39
C LYS A 27 -1.61 -23.13 -14.10
N GLU A 28 -0.62 -24.02 -14.00
CA GLU A 28 -0.69 -25.37 -14.56
C GLU A 28 -1.82 -26.19 -13.90
N LYS A 29 -2.12 -25.90 -12.63
CA LYS A 29 -3.26 -26.46 -11.88
C LYS A 29 -4.58 -25.72 -12.11
N GLY A 30 -4.62 -24.71 -13.00
CA GLY A 30 -5.82 -23.93 -13.30
C GLY A 30 -6.14 -22.81 -12.29
N PHE A 31 -5.21 -22.46 -11.39
CA PHE A 31 -5.39 -21.37 -10.43
C PHE A 31 -4.84 -20.04 -10.94
N SER A 32 -5.51 -18.95 -10.55
CA SER A 32 -5.09 -17.58 -10.91
C SER A 32 -3.87 -17.09 -10.13
N GLY A 33 -3.53 -17.74 -9.00
CA GLY A 33 -2.58 -17.23 -8.02
C GLY A 33 -3.20 -16.31 -6.97
N GLU A 34 -4.52 -16.09 -7.02
CA GLU A 34 -5.27 -15.40 -5.96
C GLU A 34 -5.68 -16.38 -4.87
N ILE A 35 -5.28 -16.08 -3.63
CA ILE A 35 -5.73 -16.78 -2.42
C ILE A 35 -6.26 -15.71 -1.49
N VAL A 36 -7.50 -15.83 -1.05
CA VAL A 36 -8.12 -14.96 -0.04
C VAL A 36 -8.34 -15.78 1.21
N THR A 37 -7.84 -15.29 2.34
CA THR A 37 -7.90 -15.99 3.63
C THR A 37 -8.65 -15.15 4.66
N GLY A 38 -9.28 -15.84 5.61
CA GLY A 38 -9.91 -15.20 6.77
C GLY A 38 -8.87 -14.77 7.81
N SER A 39 -9.33 -14.10 8.87
CA SER A 39 -8.48 -13.75 10.00
C SER A 39 -8.15 -15.01 10.82
N SER A 40 -6.98 -15.60 10.57
CA SER A 40 -6.39 -16.67 11.38
C SER A 40 -4.97 -16.29 11.76
N SER A 41 -4.57 -16.54 13.00
CA SER A 41 -3.19 -16.35 13.44
C SER A 41 -2.21 -17.31 12.78
N GLU A 42 -2.69 -18.42 12.21
CA GLU A 42 -1.84 -19.41 11.53
C GLU A 42 -1.45 -19.00 10.11
N CYS A 43 -2.29 -18.21 9.43
CA CYS A 43 -2.03 -17.74 8.08
C CYS A 43 -1.53 -16.28 8.12
N PRO A 44 -0.27 -16.01 7.77
CA PRO A 44 0.31 -14.67 7.91
C PRO A 44 -0.26 -13.62 6.96
N PHE A 45 -0.75 -14.05 5.78
CA PHE A 45 -1.26 -13.15 4.76
C PHE A 45 -2.77 -13.25 4.64
N CYS A 46 -3.41 -12.16 4.25
CA CYS A 46 -4.85 -12.10 3.96
C CYS A 46 -5.17 -12.31 2.47
N ILE A 47 -4.22 -11.97 1.58
CA ILE A 47 -4.40 -12.09 0.15
C ILE A 47 -3.08 -12.31 -0.59
N THR A 48 -3.14 -13.05 -1.69
CA THR A 48 -2.04 -13.18 -2.67
C THR A 48 -2.53 -12.91 -4.08
N TYR A 49 -1.60 -12.65 -5.00
CA TYR A 49 -1.84 -12.53 -6.44
C TYR A 49 -0.67 -13.12 -7.22
N ASP A 50 -0.94 -13.53 -8.46
CA ASP A 50 0.12 -13.75 -9.44
C ASP A 50 0.86 -12.45 -9.73
N ALA A 51 2.17 -12.49 -9.51
CA ALA A 51 3.11 -11.41 -9.82
C ALA A 51 4.13 -11.86 -10.87
N THR A 52 3.74 -12.79 -11.76
CA THR A 52 4.60 -13.24 -12.85
C THR A 52 5.02 -12.02 -13.65
N SER A 53 6.33 -11.78 -13.74
CA SER A 53 6.83 -10.58 -14.41
C SER A 53 6.46 -10.57 -15.90
N PRO A 54 6.47 -9.41 -16.59
CA PRO A 54 6.25 -9.35 -18.03
C PRO A 54 7.23 -10.19 -18.87
N ARG A 55 8.37 -10.59 -18.30
CA ARG A 55 9.37 -11.47 -18.92
C ARG A 55 9.12 -12.96 -18.68
N GLY A 56 8.05 -13.32 -17.98
CA GLY A 56 7.68 -14.70 -17.69
C GLY A 56 8.25 -15.28 -16.39
N ASN A 57 8.96 -14.50 -15.57
CA ASN A 57 9.48 -14.98 -14.28
C ASN A 57 8.33 -15.21 -13.28
N PRO A 58 8.02 -16.45 -12.86
CA PRO A 58 6.90 -16.76 -11.98
C PRO A 58 7.10 -16.24 -10.56
N ALA A 59 6.09 -15.55 -10.04
CA ALA A 59 6.09 -15.09 -8.66
C ALA A 59 4.67 -14.99 -8.10
N LEU A 60 4.54 -15.12 -6.79
CA LEU A 60 3.38 -14.70 -6.03
C LEU A 60 3.75 -13.48 -5.19
N VAL A 61 2.86 -12.50 -5.15
CA VAL A 61 2.90 -11.39 -4.20
C VAL A 61 1.82 -11.60 -3.16
N GLY A 62 2.08 -11.29 -1.91
CA GLY A 62 1.05 -11.33 -0.87
C GLY A 62 1.24 -10.29 0.21
N PHE A 63 0.18 -10.12 1.00
CA PHE A 63 0.08 -9.02 1.95
C PHE A 63 -0.35 -9.50 3.33
N PHE A 64 0.39 -9.04 4.34
CA PHE A 64 -0.02 -9.04 5.73
C PHE A 64 -0.69 -7.68 5.96
N ALA A 65 -1.90 -7.65 6.52
CA ALA A 65 -2.65 -6.40 6.68
C ALA A 65 -3.18 -6.20 8.11
N GLY A 66 -3.05 -4.97 8.60
CA GLY A 66 -3.60 -4.52 9.89
C GLY A 66 -3.07 -5.34 11.06
N HIS A 67 -3.97 -6.00 11.78
CA HIS A 67 -3.60 -6.82 12.95
C HIS A 67 -2.64 -7.96 12.62
N LEU A 68 -2.74 -8.58 11.43
CA LEU A 68 -1.80 -9.62 10.99
C LEU A 68 -0.40 -9.04 10.78
N ALA A 69 -0.30 -7.89 10.11
CA ALA A 69 0.98 -7.20 9.92
C ALA A 69 1.61 -6.88 11.28
N SER A 70 0.82 -6.35 12.21
CA SER A 70 1.29 -6.01 13.57
C SER A 70 1.80 -7.24 14.30
N HIS A 71 1.01 -8.32 14.35
CA HIS A 71 1.37 -9.57 15.01
C HIS A 71 2.65 -10.21 14.44
N TRP A 72 2.76 -10.25 13.10
CA TRP A 72 3.89 -10.90 12.44
C TRP A 72 5.15 -10.02 12.37
N SER A 73 5.00 -8.68 12.46
CA SER A 73 6.14 -7.75 12.50
C SER A 73 7.05 -7.95 13.73
N GLU A 74 6.50 -8.51 14.81
CA GLU A 74 7.21 -8.85 16.05
C GLU A 74 8.01 -10.16 15.97
N LYS A 75 7.76 -10.98 14.94
CA LYS A 75 8.44 -12.26 14.75
C LYS A 75 9.79 -12.11 14.06
N GLU A 76 10.60 -13.16 14.08
CA GLU A 76 11.83 -13.18 13.28
C GLU A 76 11.51 -13.40 11.79
N ALA A 77 12.37 -12.89 10.91
CA ALA A 77 12.16 -13.02 9.45
C ALA A 77 12.08 -14.48 8.99
N GLY A 78 12.83 -15.38 9.65
CA GLY A 78 12.76 -16.82 9.39
C GLY A 78 11.39 -17.41 9.70
N GLU A 79 10.79 -17.06 10.84
CA GLU A 79 9.48 -17.54 11.27
C GLU A 79 8.37 -17.06 10.34
N ARG A 80 8.41 -15.79 9.93
CA ARG A 80 7.45 -15.23 8.95
C ARG A 80 7.53 -15.97 7.62
N ARG A 81 8.74 -16.14 7.09
CA ARG A 81 8.97 -16.84 5.82
C ARG A 81 8.44 -18.28 5.88
N GLU A 82 8.73 -19.01 6.95
CA GLU A 82 8.25 -20.37 7.14
C GLU A 82 6.72 -20.44 7.20
N ALA A 83 6.09 -19.52 7.93
CA ALA A 83 4.63 -19.44 8.01
C ALA A 83 3.98 -19.12 6.65
N VAL A 84 4.59 -18.23 5.85
CA VAL A 84 4.13 -17.94 4.49
C VAL A 84 4.23 -19.18 3.61
N VAL A 85 5.39 -19.84 3.59
CA VAL A 85 5.61 -21.04 2.77
C VAL A 85 4.67 -22.17 3.18
N SER A 86 4.53 -22.43 4.49
CA SER A 86 3.61 -23.44 5.02
C SER A 86 2.17 -23.17 4.60
N SER A 87 1.73 -21.91 4.68
CA SER A 87 0.40 -21.51 4.21
C SER A 87 0.24 -21.70 2.70
N LEU A 88 1.23 -21.33 1.89
CA LEU A 88 1.18 -21.55 0.44
C LEU A 88 1.17 -23.05 0.09
N VAL A 89 1.90 -23.88 0.82
CA VAL A 89 1.87 -25.35 0.65
C VAL A 89 0.47 -25.90 0.96
N LYS A 90 -0.15 -25.43 2.04
CA LYS A 90 -1.52 -25.81 2.42
C LYS A 90 -2.54 -25.48 1.33
N TYR A 91 -2.38 -24.35 0.63
CA TYR A 91 -3.34 -23.90 -0.38
C TYR A 91 -3.03 -24.37 -1.81
N LEU A 92 -1.76 -24.48 -2.20
CA LEU A 92 -1.34 -24.73 -3.59
C LEU A 92 -0.64 -26.08 -3.79
N GLY A 93 -0.31 -26.78 -2.70
CA GLY A 93 0.38 -28.07 -2.72
C GLY A 93 1.89 -27.99 -2.47
N PRO A 94 2.57 -29.14 -2.40
CA PRO A 94 3.98 -29.26 -2.00
C PRO A 94 4.96 -28.49 -2.89
N GLU A 95 4.60 -28.20 -4.14
CA GLU A 95 5.42 -27.41 -5.07
C GLU A 95 5.72 -26.01 -4.54
N ALA A 96 4.83 -25.45 -3.70
CA ALA A 96 5.05 -24.15 -3.05
C ALA A 96 6.23 -24.14 -2.07
N ALA A 97 6.70 -25.31 -1.62
CA ALA A 97 7.88 -25.41 -0.75
C ALA A 97 9.20 -25.18 -1.51
N VAL A 98 9.20 -25.35 -2.84
CA VAL A 98 10.39 -25.30 -3.69
C VAL A 98 10.45 -23.96 -4.43
N TYR A 99 10.80 -22.90 -3.71
CA TYR A 99 10.94 -21.54 -4.25
C TYR A 99 12.40 -21.18 -4.55
N ILE A 100 12.60 -20.23 -5.45
CA ILE A 100 13.93 -19.69 -5.82
C ILE A 100 14.36 -18.61 -4.83
N HIS A 101 13.45 -17.68 -4.50
CA HIS A 101 13.74 -16.53 -3.66
C HIS A 101 12.48 -16.04 -2.96
N TYR A 102 12.67 -15.46 -1.77
CA TYR A 102 11.64 -14.87 -0.94
C TYR A 102 12.16 -13.55 -0.41
N GLU A 103 11.38 -12.49 -0.57
CA GLU A 103 11.65 -11.17 0.02
C GLU A 103 10.40 -10.58 0.61
N GLU A 104 10.58 -9.78 1.66
CA GLU A 104 9.49 -9.07 2.32
C GLU A 104 9.88 -7.64 2.68
N LYS A 105 8.88 -6.77 2.72
CA LYS A 105 9.03 -5.40 3.20
C LYS A 105 7.94 -5.09 4.22
N ASP A 106 8.37 -4.71 5.41
CA ASP A 106 7.55 -4.05 6.41
C ASP A 106 7.57 -2.54 6.14
N TRP A 107 6.41 -1.99 5.77
CA TRP A 107 6.28 -0.56 5.48
C TRP A 107 6.11 0.30 6.72
N ALA A 108 5.75 -0.28 7.87
CA ALA A 108 5.68 0.48 9.13
C ALA A 108 7.08 0.88 9.64
N LYS A 109 8.13 0.20 9.16
CA LYS A 109 9.54 0.50 9.47
C LYS A 109 10.16 1.53 8.52
N GLU A 110 9.41 2.07 7.56
CA GLU A 110 9.91 3.13 6.67
C GLU A 110 9.75 4.51 7.30
N ASP A 111 10.85 5.14 7.68
CA ASP A 111 10.89 6.41 8.42
C ASP A 111 10.06 7.54 7.78
N TYR A 112 10.04 7.61 6.45
CA TYR A 112 9.38 8.69 5.70
C TYR A 112 7.95 8.37 5.26
N SER A 113 7.52 7.12 5.37
CA SER A 113 6.14 6.70 5.06
C SER A 113 5.32 6.48 6.32
N GLY A 114 5.94 5.96 7.39
CA GLY A 114 5.30 5.59 8.65
C GLY A 114 4.38 4.38 8.57
N GLY A 115 4.12 3.83 7.38
CA GLY A 115 3.22 2.70 7.13
C GLY A 115 2.71 2.63 5.70
N CYS A 116 1.80 1.71 5.46
CA CYS A 116 1.11 1.49 4.18
C CYS A 116 -0.20 0.68 4.38
N PRO A 117 -1.13 0.69 3.41
CA PRO A 117 -1.00 1.33 2.10
C PRO A 117 -1.43 2.80 2.09
N VAL A 118 -2.29 3.22 3.02
CA VAL A 118 -2.93 4.54 3.01
C VAL A 118 -3.17 5.05 4.43
N ASN A 119 -3.34 6.36 4.56
CA ASN A 119 -3.89 6.97 5.77
C ASN A 119 -5.41 6.79 5.83
N VAL A 120 -5.91 6.44 7.02
CA VAL A 120 -7.34 6.29 7.29
C VAL A 120 -7.73 7.30 8.35
N MET A 121 -8.80 8.06 8.09
CA MET A 121 -9.30 9.02 9.09
C MET A 121 -9.94 8.29 10.26
N ALA A 122 -9.64 8.75 11.47
CA ALA A 122 -10.35 8.33 12.66
C ALA A 122 -11.87 8.65 12.56
N PRO A 123 -12.74 7.89 13.26
CA PRO A 123 -14.18 8.14 13.26
C PRO A 123 -14.53 9.61 13.52
N GLY A 124 -15.46 10.15 12.72
CA GLY A 124 -15.91 11.54 12.78
C GLY A 124 -15.03 12.56 12.02
N PHE A 125 -13.75 12.28 11.77
CA PHE A 125 -12.85 13.27 11.15
C PHE A 125 -13.17 13.56 9.69
N LEU A 126 -13.64 12.56 8.95
CA LEU A 126 -14.05 12.74 7.55
C LEU A 126 -15.15 13.78 7.43
N THR A 127 -16.13 13.78 8.34
CA THR A 127 -17.26 14.71 8.28
C THR A 127 -16.83 16.14 8.55
N TYR A 128 -15.99 16.38 9.56
CA TYR A 128 -15.67 17.72 10.03
C TYR A 128 -14.46 18.34 9.33
N TYR A 129 -13.51 17.53 8.86
CA TYR A 129 -12.19 18.02 8.47
C TYR A 129 -11.77 17.65 7.04
N HIS A 130 -12.54 16.83 6.32
CA HIS A 130 -12.19 16.45 4.94
C HIS A 130 -11.98 17.64 3.98
N PRO A 131 -12.78 18.72 4.00
CA PRO A 131 -12.52 19.90 3.15
C PRO A 131 -11.18 20.57 3.45
N SER A 132 -10.69 20.45 4.69
CA SER A 132 -9.46 21.09 5.14
C SER A 132 -8.18 20.36 4.68
N LEU A 133 -8.28 19.11 4.20
CA LEU A 133 -7.11 18.33 3.78
C LEU A 133 -6.28 18.98 2.68
N ARG A 134 -6.97 19.62 1.73
CA ARG A 134 -6.38 20.18 0.51
C ARG A 134 -6.42 21.70 0.47
N LYS A 135 -6.91 22.35 1.54
CA LYS A 135 -7.00 23.81 1.61
C LYS A 135 -5.59 24.41 1.71
N PRO A 136 -5.17 25.31 0.80
CA PRO A 136 -3.87 25.98 0.89
C PRO A 136 -3.70 26.79 2.18
N CYS A 137 -2.46 26.96 2.61
CA CYS A 137 -2.08 27.79 3.75
C CYS A 137 -1.05 28.83 3.31
N GLY A 138 -1.51 30.05 3.01
CA GLY A 138 -0.67 31.04 2.33
C GLY A 138 -0.15 30.48 1.01
N ARG A 139 1.16 30.53 0.79
CA ARG A 139 1.83 30.02 -0.42
C ARG A 139 2.10 28.50 -0.41
N ILE A 140 1.52 27.76 0.54
CA ILE A 140 1.72 26.31 0.67
C ILE A 140 0.47 25.59 0.15
N HIS A 141 0.65 24.81 -0.91
CA HIS A 141 -0.38 23.93 -1.50
C HIS A 141 -0.09 22.47 -1.18
N TRP A 142 -1.13 21.67 -0.95
CA TRP A 142 -1.00 20.29 -0.48
C TRP A 142 -1.29 19.29 -1.59
N ALA A 143 -0.28 18.55 -2.04
CA ALA A 143 -0.45 17.39 -2.94
C ALA A 143 -0.60 16.08 -2.14
N GLY A 144 -0.10 14.96 -2.67
CA GLY A 144 -0.23 13.64 -2.02
C GLY A 144 -1.56 12.98 -2.33
N THR A 145 -1.58 11.65 -2.39
CA THR A 145 -2.78 10.89 -2.81
C THR A 145 -3.96 11.10 -1.87
N GLU A 146 -3.69 11.43 -0.60
CA GLU A 146 -4.67 11.72 0.45
C GLU A 146 -5.53 12.96 0.14
N THR A 147 -5.03 13.87 -0.71
CA THR A 147 -5.74 15.09 -1.10
C THR A 147 -6.56 14.93 -2.39
N ALA A 148 -6.44 13.78 -3.05
CA ALA A 148 -7.14 13.44 -4.29
C ALA A 148 -8.67 13.35 -4.09
N THR A 149 -9.43 13.66 -5.14
CA THR A 149 -10.90 13.49 -5.16
C THR A 149 -11.33 12.22 -5.87
N LYS A 150 -10.42 11.58 -6.60
CA LYS A 150 -10.61 10.28 -7.25
C LYS A 150 -9.39 9.41 -6.99
N TRP A 151 -9.62 8.12 -6.75
CA TRP A 151 -8.54 7.16 -6.48
C TRP A 151 -7.60 7.58 -5.34
N CYS A 152 -8.15 8.24 -4.32
CA CYS A 152 -7.43 8.56 -3.08
C CYS A 152 -6.84 7.29 -2.47
N GLY A 153 -5.55 7.34 -2.11
CA GLY A 153 -4.80 6.19 -1.63
C GLY A 153 -4.08 5.37 -2.72
N TYR A 154 -4.23 5.74 -4.00
CA TYR A 154 -3.57 5.07 -5.13
C TYR A 154 -2.60 6.00 -5.85
N MET A 155 -1.74 5.42 -6.70
CA MET A 155 -0.82 6.19 -7.57
C MET A 155 -1.59 7.18 -8.47
N SER A 156 -2.73 6.78 -9.01
CA SER A 156 -3.58 7.67 -9.82
C SER A 156 -4.07 8.90 -9.02
N GLY A 157 -4.37 8.72 -7.73
CA GLY A 157 -4.70 9.82 -6.83
C GLY A 157 -3.51 10.74 -6.59
N ALA A 158 -2.29 10.18 -6.44
CA ALA A 158 -1.08 10.98 -6.29
C ALA A 158 -0.83 11.87 -7.52
N VAL A 159 -0.99 11.32 -8.73
CA VAL A 159 -0.88 12.06 -9.99
C VAL A 159 -1.93 13.18 -10.05
N GLN A 160 -3.20 12.84 -9.81
CA GLN A 160 -4.30 13.80 -9.83
C GLN A 160 -4.06 14.95 -8.84
N ALA A 161 -3.70 14.62 -7.60
CA ALA A 161 -3.46 15.59 -6.56
C ALA A 161 -2.25 16.49 -6.85
N GLY A 162 -1.16 15.93 -7.40
CA GLY A 162 0.02 16.69 -7.80
C GLY A 162 -0.27 17.69 -8.90
N GLN A 163 -0.97 17.26 -9.96
CA GLN A 163 -1.37 18.14 -11.06
C GLN A 163 -2.27 19.28 -10.57
N ARG A 164 -3.26 18.97 -9.73
CA ARG A 164 -4.13 20.01 -9.15
C ARG A 164 -3.34 21.00 -8.29
N ALA A 165 -2.40 20.55 -7.45
CA ALA A 165 -1.58 21.47 -6.64
C ALA A 165 -0.77 22.43 -7.51
N ALA A 166 -0.17 21.92 -8.59
CA ALA A 166 0.59 22.74 -9.52
C ALA A 166 -0.29 23.80 -10.21
N LEU A 167 -1.50 23.44 -10.61
CA LEU A 167 -2.45 24.38 -11.22
C LEU A 167 -2.92 25.47 -10.24
N GLU A 168 -3.11 25.15 -8.96
CA GLU A 168 -3.43 26.14 -7.94
C GLU A 168 -2.31 27.18 -7.79
N VAL A 169 -1.05 26.74 -7.74
CA VAL A 169 0.10 27.66 -7.70
C VAL A 169 0.16 28.52 -8.95
N LEU A 170 -0.02 27.92 -10.13
CA LEU A 170 -0.02 28.66 -11.39
C LEU A 170 -1.10 29.74 -11.42
N ALA A 171 -2.31 29.45 -10.92
CA ALA A 171 -3.39 30.43 -10.85
C ALA A 171 -3.04 31.63 -9.95
N GLU A 172 -2.34 31.42 -8.82
CA GLU A 172 -1.91 32.51 -7.94
C GLU A 172 -0.77 33.35 -8.55
N VAL A 173 0.17 32.72 -9.26
CA VAL A 173 1.33 33.41 -9.84
C VAL A 173 1.00 34.14 -11.15
N CYS A 174 0.07 33.62 -11.97
CA CYS A 174 -0.29 34.21 -13.26
C CYS A 174 -0.97 35.58 -13.17
N HIS A 175 -1.51 35.97 -12.00
CA HIS A 175 -2.08 37.31 -11.81
C HIS A 175 -1.05 38.44 -11.93
N VAL A 176 0.25 38.16 -11.80
CA VAL A 176 1.32 39.18 -11.81
C VAL A 176 1.72 39.60 -13.23
N VAL A 177 1.37 38.85 -14.27
CA VAL A 177 1.84 39.11 -15.65
C VAL A 177 0.89 39.99 -16.47
N LEU A 178 -0.33 40.27 -16.00
CA LEU A 178 -1.35 41.03 -16.75
C LEU A 178 -1.60 42.45 -16.22
N THR A 179 -0.72 42.98 -15.36
CA THR A 179 -0.79 44.38 -14.89
C THR A 179 0.55 45.09 -15.04
N SER A 180 1.08 45.11 -16.26
CA SER A 180 2.10 46.06 -16.66
C SER A 180 2.01 46.34 -18.16
N GLU A 181 1.12 47.25 -18.53
CA GLU A 181 1.29 48.33 -19.52
C GLU A 181 0.10 49.29 -19.44
#